data_AF-A0A838HWZ1-F1
#
_entry.id   AF-A0A838HWZ1-F1
#
_cell.length_a   1.000
_cell.length_b   1.000
_cell.length_c   1.000
_cell.angle_alpha   90.00
_cell.angle_beta   90.00
_cell.angle_gamma   90.00
#
_symmetry.space_group_name_H-M   'P 1'
#
loop_
_entity.id
_entity.type
_entity.pdbx_description
1 polymer ?
#
loop_
_entity_poly.entity_id
_entity_poly.type
_entity_poly.pdbx_seq_one_letter_code
_entity_poly.pdbx_strand_id
1 'polypeptide(L)'
;MVATAGRVIDGIPTAHPQTEAGAAAAAGAYVQVWSDRRQFDPAFQDAVERLVAGGALRAELDDTGWGAVTGGTAEPARLAEDPAVVRLAVPAGYRIDHFTPERAVVTVWYAYMQMGGVDTGPFARPASSWLANRITLAWADGSWKNVVFEEADGPVPPTGTGEGATPANARAINGFTQYLPAAVGSDR
;
A
#
# COMPACT_ATOMS: atom_id res chain seq x y z
N MET A 1 -10.49 -16.67 0.32
CA MET A 1 -11.35 -15.96 1.29
C MET A 1 -11.50 -14.54 0.78
N VAL A 2 -12.72 -14.01 0.66
CA VAL A 2 -12.95 -12.64 0.19
C VAL A 2 -12.73 -11.69 1.37
N ALA A 3 -11.85 -10.70 1.22
CA ALA A 3 -11.66 -9.66 2.22
C ALA A 3 -12.99 -8.93 2.48
N THR A 4 -13.44 -8.87 3.74
CA THR A 4 -14.64 -8.11 4.11
C THR A 4 -14.34 -6.61 4.01
N ALA A 5 -15.20 -5.86 3.31
CA ALA A 5 -15.00 -4.43 3.07
C ALA A 5 -15.09 -3.64 4.39
N GLY A 6 -14.12 -2.76 4.62
CA GLY A 6 -14.23 -1.69 5.61
C GLY A 6 -15.14 -0.56 5.10
N ARG A 7 -15.20 0.55 5.84
CA ARG A 7 -15.85 1.80 5.38
C ARG A 7 -14.88 2.61 4.55
N VAL A 8 -15.36 3.32 3.53
CA VAL A 8 -14.57 4.33 2.81
C VAL A 8 -14.94 5.72 3.33
N ILE A 9 -13.94 6.51 3.75
CA ILE A 9 -14.11 7.92 4.16
C ILE A 9 -13.18 8.74 3.25
N ASP A 10 -13.73 9.70 2.50
CA ASP A 10 -12.98 10.54 1.54
C ASP A 10 -12.16 9.77 0.48
N GLY A 11 -12.58 8.53 0.16
CA GLY A 11 -11.86 7.63 -0.74
C GLY A 11 -10.80 6.77 -0.06
N ILE A 12 -10.61 6.91 1.26
CA ILE A 12 -9.64 6.17 2.06
C ILE A 12 -10.35 4.97 2.72
N PRO A 13 -9.97 3.72 2.41
CA PRO A 13 -10.51 2.55 3.08
C PRO A 13 -10.06 2.50 4.55
N THR A 14 -11.02 2.38 5.46
CA THR A 14 -10.83 2.36 6.91
C THR A 14 -11.86 1.45 7.56
N ALA A 15 -11.86 1.33 8.89
CA ALA A 15 -12.84 0.54 9.66
C ALA A 15 -12.99 -0.92 9.19
N HIS A 16 -11.89 -1.55 8.80
CA HIS A 16 -11.87 -3.00 8.52
C HIS A 16 -12.17 -3.79 9.81
N PRO A 17 -12.86 -4.94 9.76
CA PRO A 17 -13.21 -5.70 10.96
C PRO A 17 -11.99 -6.14 11.78
N GLN A 18 -12.17 -6.32 13.10
CA GLN A 18 -11.14 -6.83 14.02
C GLN A 18 -10.94 -8.34 13.85
N THR A 19 -10.50 -8.73 12.66
CA THR A 19 -10.25 -10.12 12.28
C THR A 19 -8.97 -10.20 11.47
N GLU A 20 -8.41 -11.40 11.34
CA GLU A 20 -7.24 -11.64 10.51
C GLU A 20 -7.47 -11.23 9.05
N ALA A 21 -8.65 -11.56 8.51
CA ALA A 21 -9.05 -11.13 7.16
C ALA A 21 -9.20 -9.61 7.05
N GLY A 22 -9.70 -8.94 8.10
CA GLY A 22 -9.79 -7.49 8.16
C GLY A 22 -8.42 -6.81 8.23
N ALA A 23 -7.46 -7.40 8.95
CA ALA A 23 -6.07 -6.94 8.99
C ALA A 23 -5.40 -7.06 7.61
N ALA A 24 -5.57 -8.19 6.92
CA ALA A 24 -5.09 -8.35 5.54
C ALA A 24 -5.71 -7.33 4.58
N ALA A 25 -7.02 -7.09 4.71
CA ALA A 25 -7.73 -6.11 3.91
C ALA A 25 -7.18 -4.69 4.13
N ALA A 26 -6.99 -4.30 5.40
CA ALA A 26 -6.44 -3.00 5.79
C ALA A 26 -5.02 -2.82 5.25
N ALA A 27 -4.13 -3.80 5.45
CA ALA A 27 -2.76 -3.75 4.97
C ALA A 27 -2.70 -3.53 3.45
N GLY A 28 -3.46 -4.30 2.67
CA GLY A 28 -3.50 -4.12 1.22
C GLY A 28 -4.12 -2.80 0.77
N ALA A 29 -5.11 -2.27 1.51
CA ALA A 29 -5.68 -0.96 1.24
C ALA A 29 -4.68 0.19 1.52
N TYR A 30 -3.85 0.06 2.55
CA TYR A 30 -2.85 1.08 2.89
C TYR A 30 -1.69 1.14 1.91
N VAL A 31 -1.34 0.02 1.26
CA VAL A 31 -0.45 0.04 0.09
C VAL A 31 -1.12 0.78 -1.08
N GLN A 32 -2.42 0.56 -1.30
CA GLN A 32 -3.16 1.15 -2.42
C GLN A 32 -3.50 2.63 -2.25
N VAL A 33 -3.55 3.17 -1.01
CA VAL A 33 -3.95 4.57 -0.76
C VAL A 33 -3.09 5.57 -1.54
N TRP A 34 -1.82 5.23 -1.77
CA TRP A 34 -0.86 6.00 -2.54
C TRP A 34 -1.02 5.88 -4.06
N SER A 35 -2.02 5.13 -4.52
CA SER A 35 -2.41 5.11 -5.93
C SER A 35 -3.39 6.23 -6.27
N ASP A 36 -3.92 6.94 -5.26
CA ASP A 36 -4.74 8.12 -5.47
C ASP A 36 -3.89 9.28 -6.00
N ARG A 37 -4.41 10.02 -6.97
CA ARG A 37 -3.73 11.21 -7.51
C ARG A 37 -3.56 12.30 -6.46
N ARG A 38 -4.45 12.34 -5.47
CA ARG A 38 -4.42 13.28 -4.34
C ARG A 38 -3.29 12.98 -3.35
N GLN A 39 -2.45 11.96 -3.56
CA GLN A 39 -1.31 11.70 -2.69
C GLN A 39 -0.31 12.86 -2.55
N PHE A 40 -0.36 13.86 -3.44
CA PHE A 40 0.43 15.10 -3.36
C PHE A 40 -0.33 16.28 -2.75
N ASP A 41 -1.63 16.11 -2.49
CA ASP A 41 -2.47 17.11 -1.83
C ASP A 41 -2.29 16.99 -0.30
N PRO A 42 -1.82 18.05 0.38
CA PRO A 42 -1.67 18.06 1.84
C PRO A 42 -2.96 17.68 2.57
N ALA A 43 -4.14 18.11 2.09
CA ALA A 43 -5.40 17.79 2.76
C ALA A 43 -5.73 16.30 2.69
N PHE A 44 -5.35 15.62 1.60
CA PHE A 44 -5.49 14.18 1.47
C PHE A 44 -4.46 13.45 2.34
N GLN A 45 -3.22 13.94 2.39
CA GLN A 45 -2.18 13.40 3.26
C GLN A 45 -2.60 13.46 4.74
N ASP A 46 -3.13 14.59 5.20
CA ASP A 46 -3.69 14.76 6.55
C ASP A 46 -4.86 13.80 6.81
N ALA A 47 -5.71 13.57 5.80
CA ALA A 47 -6.81 12.62 5.90
C ALA A 47 -6.32 11.18 6.02
N VAL A 48 -5.33 10.77 5.21
CA VAL A 48 -4.69 9.46 5.29
C VAL A 48 -4.06 9.28 6.65
N GLU A 49 -3.26 10.24 7.11
CA GLU A 49 -2.63 10.17 8.42
C GLU A 49 -3.66 9.98 9.53
N ARG A 50 -4.71 10.80 9.57
CA ARG A 50 -5.78 10.72 10.57
C ARG A 50 -6.47 9.34 10.58
N LEU A 51 -6.77 8.81 9.40
CA LEU A 51 -7.60 7.62 9.25
C LEU A 51 -6.81 6.31 9.29
N VAL A 52 -5.54 6.33 8.90
CA VAL A 52 -4.70 5.15 8.69
C VAL A 52 -3.57 5.06 9.72
N ALA A 53 -2.90 6.16 10.04
CA ALA A 53 -1.73 6.11 10.92
C ALA A 53 -2.12 5.93 12.39
N GLY A 54 -1.43 5.00 13.06
CA GLY A 54 -1.40 4.87 14.51
C GLY A 54 -0.25 5.70 15.10
N GLY A 55 -0.19 5.79 16.44
CA GLY A 55 0.64 6.77 17.14
C GLY A 55 2.13 6.78 16.75
N ALA A 56 2.74 5.62 16.52
CA ALA A 56 4.16 5.54 16.12
C ALA A 56 4.42 6.10 14.72
N LEU A 57 3.63 5.67 13.73
CA LEU A 57 3.74 6.17 12.35
C LEU A 57 3.39 7.66 12.27
N ARG A 58 2.40 8.13 13.06
CA ARG A 58 2.08 9.56 13.13
C ARG A 58 3.27 10.37 13.64
N ALA A 59 3.93 9.93 14.71
CA ALA A 59 5.11 10.61 15.22
C ALA A 59 6.27 10.64 14.22
N GLU A 60 6.46 9.57 13.44
CA GLU A 60 7.47 9.52 12.37
C GLU A 60 7.13 10.48 11.21
N LEU A 61 5.86 10.56 10.83
CA LEU A 61 5.37 11.49 9.81
C LEU A 61 5.49 12.95 10.25
N ASP A 62 5.21 13.25 11.53
CA ASP A 62 5.40 14.57 12.12
C ASP A 62 6.88 15.01 12.08
N ASP A 63 7.81 14.07 12.26
CA ASP A 63 9.26 14.34 12.28
C ASP A 63 9.87 14.45 10.87
N THR A 64 9.50 13.53 9.96
CA THR A 64 10.15 13.38 8.65
C THR A 64 9.36 13.97 7.50
N GLY A 65 8.06 14.17 7.68
CA GLY A 65 7.11 14.58 6.65
C GLY A 65 6.83 13.48 5.61
N TRP A 66 5.68 13.62 4.92
CA TRP A 66 5.26 12.69 3.86
C TRP A 66 6.28 12.56 2.71
N GLY A 67 7.09 13.59 2.50
CA GLY A 67 8.16 13.57 1.49
C GLY A 67 9.10 12.39 1.69
N ALA A 68 9.56 12.09 2.91
CA ALA A 68 10.42 10.94 3.15
C ALA A 68 9.71 9.60 2.87
N VAL A 69 8.42 9.50 3.20
CA VAL A 69 7.61 8.27 3.07
C VAL A 69 7.20 7.98 1.62
N THR A 70 6.98 9.01 0.79
CA THR A 70 6.59 8.85 -0.62
C THR A 70 7.77 8.93 -1.60
N GLY A 71 9.02 8.89 -1.12
CA GLY A 71 10.21 8.86 -1.98
C GLY A 71 10.73 10.22 -2.44
N GLY A 72 10.54 11.26 -1.63
CA GLY A 72 11.30 12.51 -1.61
C GLY A 72 11.23 13.29 -2.92
N THR A 73 10.07 13.87 -3.23
CA THR A 73 9.96 14.75 -4.41
C THR A 73 10.07 16.21 -3.99
N ALA A 74 11.00 16.93 -4.61
CA ALA A 74 11.28 18.34 -4.30
C ALA A 74 10.10 19.30 -4.60
N GLU A 75 9.10 18.89 -5.39
CA GLU A 75 8.00 19.77 -5.83
C GLU A 75 6.62 19.04 -5.83
N PRO A 76 6.02 18.75 -4.67
CA PRO A 76 4.74 18.02 -4.58
C PRO A 76 3.59 18.72 -5.33
N ALA A 77 3.49 20.04 -5.24
CA ALA A 77 2.43 20.82 -5.89
C ALA A 77 2.46 20.65 -7.42
N ARG A 78 3.67 20.68 -8.03
CA ARG A 78 3.84 20.45 -9.47
C ARG A 78 3.41 19.04 -9.88
N LEU A 79 3.71 18.03 -9.05
CA LEU A 79 3.32 16.65 -9.32
C LEU A 79 1.80 16.41 -9.19
N ALA A 80 1.14 17.15 -8.29
CA ALA A 80 -0.32 17.10 -8.15
C ALA A 80 -1.03 17.56 -9.44
N GLU A 81 -0.48 18.59 -10.10
CA GLU A 81 -1.02 19.18 -11.32
C GLU A 81 -0.65 18.43 -12.60
N ASP A 82 0.44 17.65 -12.60
CA ASP A 82 0.93 16.96 -13.80
C ASP A 82 0.06 15.72 -14.12
N PRO A 83 -0.66 15.70 -15.26
CA PRO A 83 -1.47 14.56 -15.67
C PRO A 83 -0.67 13.33 -16.11
N ALA A 84 0.63 13.48 -16.40
CA ALA A 84 1.51 12.37 -16.76
C ALA A 84 2.03 11.60 -15.53
N VAL A 85 1.84 12.15 -14.33
CA VAL A 85 2.22 11.51 -13.09
C VAL A 85 1.24 10.38 -12.76
N VAL A 86 1.76 9.15 -12.76
CA VAL A 86 1.03 7.95 -12.38
C VAL A 86 1.83 7.20 -11.34
N ARG A 87 1.15 6.80 -10.26
CA ARG A 87 1.66 5.87 -9.26
C ARG A 87 0.53 4.90 -8.96
N LEU A 88 0.76 3.61 -9.15
CA LEU A 88 -0.27 2.58 -8.96
C LEU A 88 0.36 1.39 -8.27
N ALA A 89 -0.18 1.03 -7.11
CA ALA A 89 0.15 -0.19 -6.41
C ALA A 89 -0.97 -1.21 -6.59
N VAL A 90 -0.61 -2.40 -7.08
CA VAL A 90 -1.54 -3.49 -7.37
C VAL A 90 -1.16 -4.70 -6.50
N PRO A 91 -1.78 -4.87 -5.32
CA PRO A 91 -1.51 -6.04 -4.48
C PRO A 91 -1.85 -7.34 -5.20
N ALA A 92 -0.84 -8.20 -5.31
CA ALA A 92 -0.99 -9.53 -5.88
C ALA A 92 -1.27 -10.56 -4.78
N GLY A 93 -0.66 -10.39 -3.61
CA GLY A 93 -0.83 -11.30 -2.48
C GLY A 93 -0.48 -10.70 -1.13
N TYR A 94 -0.87 -11.39 -0.07
CA TYR A 94 -0.54 -11.05 1.31
C TYR A 94 -0.15 -12.31 2.10
N ARG A 95 0.63 -12.11 3.17
CA ARG A 95 0.96 -13.13 4.15
C ARG A 95 0.75 -12.56 5.54
N ILE A 96 0.03 -13.29 6.40
CA ILE A 96 -0.08 -12.97 7.82
C ILE A 96 1.14 -13.57 8.52
N ASP A 97 2.04 -12.72 8.98
CA ASP A 97 3.21 -13.15 9.74
C ASP A 97 2.88 -13.29 11.23
N HIS A 98 1.94 -12.48 11.73
CA HIS A 98 1.45 -12.53 13.09
C HIS A 98 0.03 -11.95 13.21
N PHE A 99 -0.80 -12.52 14.09
CA PHE A 99 -2.13 -11.99 14.38
C PHE A 99 -2.54 -12.22 15.84
N THR A 100 -3.11 -11.16 16.42
CA THR A 100 -3.88 -11.12 17.67
C THR A 100 -5.04 -10.14 17.45
N PRO A 101 -6.08 -10.13 18.31
CA PRO A 101 -7.15 -9.15 18.21
C PRO A 101 -6.65 -7.69 18.23
N GLU A 102 -5.59 -7.37 18.99
CA GLU A 102 -5.08 -6.00 19.09
C GLU A 102 -3.92 -5.66 18.13
N ARG A 103 -3.27 -6.66 17.53
CA ARG A 103 -2.07 -6.45 16.70
C ARG A 103 -1.95 -7.46 15.57
N ALA A 104 -1.56 -6.99 14.40
CA ALA A 104 -1.24 -7.84 13.26
C ALA A 104 0.07 -7.41 12.57
N VAL A 105 0.75 -8.36 11.95
CA VAL A 105 1.90 -8.11 11.06
C VAL A 105 1.58 -8.80 9.75
N VAL A 106 1.49 -8.00 8.69
CA VAL A 106 1.08 -8.45 7.36
C VAL A 106 2.12 -8.04 6.34
N THR A 107 2.70 -9.00 5.63
CA THR A 107 3.51 -8.71 4.45
C THR A 107 2.61 -8.65 3.22
N VAL A 108 2.62 -7.54 2.48
CA VAL A 108 1.88 -7.36 1.23
C VAL A 108 2.86 -7.36 0.07
N TRP A 109 2.63 -8.23 -0.91
CA TRP A 109 3.40 -8.33 -2.16
C TRP A 109 2.59 -7.74 -3.32
N TYR A 110 3.18 -6.80 -4.05
CA TYR A 110 2.46 -6.01 -5.04
C TYR A 110 3.35 -5.57 -6.21
N ALA A 111 2.71 -5.35 -7.35
CA ALA A 111 3.33 -4.65 -8.47
C ALA A 111 3.15 -3.14 -8.28
N TYR A 112 4.20 -2.38 -8.47
CA TYR A 112 4.17 -0.92 -8.45
C TYR A 112 4.46 -0.39 -9.85
N MET A 113 3.60 0.47 -10.37
CA MET A 113 3.75 1.12 -11.66
C MET A 113 3.92 2.61 -11.44
N GLN A 114 4.90 3.20 -12.11
CA GLN A 114 5.18 4.62 -12.00
C GLN A 114 5.50 5.25 -13.36
N MET A 115 5.10 6.50 -13.52
CA MET A 115 5.37 7.34 -14.69
C MET A 115 5.33 8.80 -14.24
N GLY A 116 6.08 9.66 -14.94
CA GLY A 116 6.15 11.07 -14.59
C GLY A 116 7.08 11.36 -13.41
N GLY A 117 7.24 12.64 -13.09
CA GLY A 117 8.27 13.13 -12.17
C GLY A 117 8.80 14.49 -12.62
N VAL A 118 9.36 15.27 -11.69
CA VAL A 118 9.85 16.64 -11.98
C VAL A 118 10.93 16.63 -13.07
N ASP A 119 11.72 15.55 -13.13
CA ASP A 119 12.85 15.38 -14.05
C ASP A 119 12.59 14.38 -15.20
N THR A 120 11.39 13.81 -15.28
CA THR A 120 11.07 12.87 -16.35
C THR A 120 10.60 13.65 -17.58
N GLY A 121 11.40 13.66 -18.65
CA GLY A 121 11.05 14.32 -19.90
C GLY A 121 9.73 13.80 -20.51
N PRO A 122 9.18 14.50 -21.53
CA PRO A 122 7.83 14.26 -22.08
C PRO A 122 7.61 12.89 -22.75
N PHE A 123 8.63 12.03 -22.80
CA PHE A 123 8.61 10.70 -23.41
C PHE A 123 8.96 9.57 -22.41
N ALA A 124 8.86 9.83 -21.11
CA ALA A 124 9.13 8.81 -20.10
C ALA A 124 8.13 7.65 -20.23
N ARG A 125 8.65 6.44 -20.43
CA ARG A 125 7.83 5.22 -20.45
C ARG A 125 7.42 4.84 -19.02
N PRO A 126 6.24 4.24 -18.82
CA PRO A 126 5.91 3.63 -17.54
C PRO A 126 6.97 2.60 -17.12
N ALA A 127 7.40 2.67 -15.87
CA ALA A 127 8.26 1.67 -15.24
C ALA A 127 7.42 0.84 -14.27
N SER A 128 7.77 -0.43 -14.11
CA SER A 128 7.21 -1.28 -13.07
C SER A 128 8.29 -1.93 -12.22
N SER A 129 7.96 -2.12 -10.94
CA SER A 129 8.74 -2.90 -9.98
C SER A 129 7.82 -3.85 -9.22
N TRP A 130 8.41 -4.87 -8.62
CA TRP A 130 7.72 -5.74 -7.67
C TRP A 130 8.30 -5.47 -6.29
N LEU A 131 7.42 -5.20 -5.35
CA LEU A 131 7.76 -4.81 -3.98
C LEU A 131 7.05 -5.73 -3.00
N ALA A 132 7.64 -5.87 -1.81
CA ALA A 132 6.90 -6.35 -0.66
C ALA A 132 7.14 -5.41 0.52
N ASN A 133 6.08 -5.09 1.25
CA ASN A 133 6.17 -4.32 2.47
C ASN A 133 5.58 -5.11 3.63
N ARG A 134 6.29 -5.11 4.76
CA ARG A 134 5.77 -5.57 6.04
C ARG A 134 5.07 -4.40 6.72
N ILE A 135 3.81 -4.62 7.06
CA ILE A 135 2.93 -3.62 7.64
C ILE A 135 2.54 -4.11 9.03
N THR A 136 2.94 -3.36 10.06
CA THR A 136 2.47 -3.60 11.43
C THR A 136 1.21 -2.80 11.65
N LEU A 137 0.16 -3.49 12.10
CA LEU A 137 -1.14 -2.91 12.41
C LEU A 137 -1.42 -3.02 13.91
N ALA A 138 -2.01 -1.97 14.47
CA ALA A 138 -2.60 -1.96 15.81
C ALA A 138 -4.10 -1.70 15.71
N TRP A 139 -4.91 -2.41 16.50
CA TRP A 139 -6.34 -2.13 16.61
C TRP A 139 -6.56 -0.92 17.52
N ALA A 140 -7.09 0.16 16.99
CA ALA A 140 -7.39 1.38 17.74
C ALA A 140 -8.57 2.11 17.11
N ASP A 141 -9.37 2.78 17.94
CA ASP A 141 -10.51 3.59 17.50
C ASP A 141 -11.49 2.85 16.57
N GLY A 142 -11.68 1.55 16.81
CA GLY A 142 -12.57 0.69 16.03
C GLY A 142 -12.06 0.33 14.63
N SER A 143 -10.75 0.46 14.37
CA SER A 143 -10.14 0.11 13.09
C SER A 143 -8.71 -0.39 13.25
N TRP A 144 -8.20 -1.10 12.25
CA TRP A 144 -6.76 -1.31 12.13
C TRP A 144 -6.07 0.01 11.81
N LYS A 145 -4.93 0.29 12.43
CA LYS A 145 -4.07 1.45 12.18
C LYS A 145 -2.68 0.99 11.82
N ASN A 146 -2.09 1.56 10.78
CA ASN A 146 -0.70 1.33 10.41
C ASN A 146 0.23 2.03 11.40
N VAL A 147 1.13 1.27 12.03
CA VAL A 147 2.13 1.81 12.97
C VAL A 147 3.56 1.64 12.47
N VAL A 148 3.80 0.75 11.50
CA VAL A 148 5.11 0.54 10.86
C VAL A 148 4.89 0.12 9.42
N PHE A 149 5.57 0.77 8.49
CA PHE A 149 5.61 0.41 7.08
C PHE A 149 7.06 0.26 6.64
N GLU A 150 7.50 -0.98 6.39
CA GLU A 150 8.91 -1.27 6.07
C GLU A 150 9.01 -2.17 4.83
N GLU A 151 10.13 -2.09 4.10
CA GLU A 151 10.42 -3.01 3.01
C GLU A 151 10.67 -4.43 3.53
N ALA A 152 10.28 -5.43 2.75
CA ALA A 152 10.48 -6.84 3.06
C ALA A 152 10.88 -7.61 1.80
N ASP A 153 11.50 -8.77 2.00
CA ASP A 153 11.79 -9.68 0.89
C ASP A 153 10.49 -10.20 0.25
N GLY A 154 10.35 -9.94 -1.03
CA GLY A 154 9.23 -10.39 -1.86
C GLY A 154 9.72 -11.11 -3.12
N PRO A 155 8.91 -12.02 -3.69
CA PRO A 155 9.24 -12.62 -4.97
C PRO A 155 9.26 -11.55 -6.07
N VAL A 156 10.29 -11.58 -6.90
CA VAL A 156 10.37 -10.76 -8.12
C VAL A 156 10.13 -11.70 -9.31
N PRO A 157 8.99 -11.56 -10.01
CA PRO A 157 8.73 -12.34 -11.20
C PRO A 157 9.78 -12.08 -12.28
N PRO A 158 10.18 -13.13 -13.01
CA PRO A 158 11.11 -12.99 -14.13
C PRO A 158 10.57 -12.06 -15.22
N THR A 159 11.41 -11.21 -15.78
CA THR A 159 11.01 -10.20 -16.78
C THR A 159 11.07 -10.71 -18.23
N GLY A 160 11.50 -11.95 -18.46
CA GLY A 160 11.72 -12.50 -19.79
C GLY A 160 11.33 -13.96 -19.96
N THR A 161 11.09 -14.36 -21.21
CA THR A 161 10.81 -15.75 -21.59
C THR A 161 12.12 -16.55 -21.59
N GLY A 162 12.47 -17.16 -20.46
CA GLY A 162 13.69 -17.98 -20.36
C GLY A 162 14.12 -18.31 -18.94
N GLU A 163 13.70 -17.53 -17.96
CA GLU A 163 13.91 -17.85 -16.56
C GLU A 163 12.88 -18.91 -16.13
N GLY A 164 13.33 -20.16 -16.07
CA GLY A 164 12.52 -21.28 -15.61
C GLY A 164 12.11 -21.13 -14.14
N ALA A 165 10.95 -21.69 -13.78
CA ALA A 165 10.51 -21.72 -12.40
C ALA A 165 11.52 -22.50 -11.54
N THR A 166 12.05 -21.85 -10.50
CA THR A 166 12.85 -22.54 -9.48
C THR A 166 11.95 -22.97 -8.32
N PRO A 167 12.27 -24.06 -7.61
CA PRO A 167 11.55 -24.43 -6.38
C PRO A 167 11.55 -23.33 -5.32
N ALA A 168 12.60 -22.49 -5.29
CA ALA A 168 12.68 -21.35 -4.38
C ALA A 168 11.61 -20.27 -4.73
N ASN A 169 11.50 -19.89 -6.00
CA ASN A 169 10.53 -18.90 -6.45
C ASN A 169 9.09 -19.41 -6.26
N ALA A 170 8.83 -20.69 -6.54
CA ALA A 170 7.52 -21.30 -6.31
C ALA A 170 7.13 -21.28 -4.83
N ARG A 171 8.06 -21.64 -3.91
CA ARG A 171 7.80 -21.58 -2.46
C ARG A 171 7.56 -20.15 -1.98
N ALA A 172 8.33 -19.19 -2.50
CA ALA A 172 8.17 -17.78 -2.14
C ALA A 172 6.77 -17.28 -2.51
N ILE A 173 6.30 -17.55 -3.74
CA ILE A 173 4.96 -17.16 -4.21
C ILE A 173 3.87 -17.90 -3.41
N ASN A 174 4.01 -19.20 -3.21
CA ASN A 174 3.03 -20.02 -2.46
C ASN A 174 2.92 -19.64 -0.97
N GLY A 175 3.89 -18.87 -0.45
CA GLY A 175 3.82 -18.28 0.88
C GLY A 175 2.84 -17.11 1.00
N PHE A 176 2.32 -16.61 -0.13
CA PHE A 176 1.31 -15.55 -0.17
C PHE A 176 -0.06 -16.11 -0.52
N THR A 177 -1.07 -15.63 0.18
CA THR A 177 -2.47 -15.77 -0.23
C THR A 177 -2.78 -14.70 -1.26
N GLN A 178 -3.50 -15.05 -2.33
CA GLN A 178 -3.92 -14.09 -3.34
C GLN A 178 -4.71 -12.94 -2.70
N TYR A 179 -4.35 -11.70 -3.04
CA TYR A 179 -5.11 -10.54 -2.63
C TYR A 179 -6.32 -10.37 -3.54
N LEU A 180 -7.50 -10.30 -2.94
CA LEU A 180 -8.74 -9.98 -3.62
C LEU A 180 -9.28 -8.70 -3.00
N PRO A 181 -9.38 -7.60 -3.76
CA PRO A 181 -9.99 -6.38 -3.27
C PRO A 181 -11.41 -6.70 -2.78
N ALA A 182 -11.81 -6.14 -1.64
CA ALA A 182 -13.20 -6.22 -1.23
C ALA A 182 -14.04 -5.53 -2.32
N ALA A 183 -15.15 -6.16 -2.75
CA ALA A 183 -16.07 -5.53 -3.68
C ALA A 183 -16.60 -4.24 -3.03
N VAL A 184 -16.25 -3.08 -3.58
CA VAL A 184 -16.80 -1.81 -3.14
C VAL A 184 -18.27 -1.81 -3.52
N GLY A 185 -19.16 -1.98 -2.53
CA GLY A 185 -20.57 -1.69 -2.71
C GLY A 185 -20.71 -0.22 -3.09
N SER A 186 -21.17 0.06 -4.30
CA SER A 186 -21.52 1.42 -4.69
C SER A 186 -22.81 1.80 -3.98
N ASP A 187 -22.71 2.50 -2.84
CA ASP A 187 -23.84 3.30 -2.39
C ASP A 187 -23.98 4.47 -3.38
N ARG A 188 -25.04 4.40 -4.21
CA ARG A 188 -25.59 5.53 -4.95
C ARG A 188 -26.68 6.18 -4.12
#